data_AF-A0AB73L1V8-F1
#
_entry.id   AF-A0AB73L1V8-F1
#
_cell.length_a   1.000
_cell.length_b   1.000
_cell.length_c   1.000
_cell.angle_alpha   90.00
_cell.angle_beta   90.00
_cell.angle_gamma   90.00
#
_symmetry.space_group_name_H-M   'P 1'
#
loop_
_entity.id
_entity.type
_entity.pdbx_description
1 polymer ?
#
loop_
_entity_poly.entity_id
_entity_poly.type
_entity_poly.pdbx_seq_one_letter_code
_entity_poly.pdbx_strand_id
1 'polypeptide(L)'
;PAWVDGRSVDIGLVGDVVAVDAATIGALLEQGRIPVVSPVARGEDGQVYNVNADLAASALAVALGAERLVMMTDVEGLYADWPHSAEVIDRLTAGELDALLPELASGMLPKMEGCLRAVRNGVAKARVIEGRVR
;
A
#
# COMPACT_ATOMS: atom_id res chain seq x y z
N PRO A 1 -14.56 7.98 -6.43
CA PRO A 1 -14.37 8.78 -7.66
C PRO A 1 -12.91 9.23 -7.74
N ALA A 2 -12.28 9.16 -8.91
CA ALA A 2 -10.95 9.73 -9.08
C ALA A 2 -11.07 11.24 -9.34
N TRP A 3 -10.05 12.01 -8.96
CA TRP A 3 -10.01 13.44 -9.23
C TRP A 3 -8.98 13.73 -10.31
N VAL A 4 -9.41 14.36 -11.40
CA VAL A 4 -8.54 14.82 -12.49
C VAL A 4 -8.86 16.29 -12.74
N ASP A 5 -7.85 17.17 -12.61
CA ASP A 5 -7.98 18.63 -12.76
C ASP A 5 -9.11 19.24 -11.91
N GLY A 6 -9.26 18.76 -10.67
CA GLY A 6 -10.30 19.24 -9.73
C GLY A 6 -11.72 18.78 -10.07
N ARG A 7 -11.90 17.83 -10.99
CA ARG A 7 -13.20 17.25 -11.34
C ARG A 7 -13.26 15.78 -10.93
N SER A 8 -14.40 15.37 -10.40
CA SER A 8 -14.70 13.97 -10.15
C SER A 8 -14.91 13.25 -11.48
N VAL A 9 -14.08 12.24 -11.74
CA VAL A 9 -14.16 11.35 -12.90
C VAL A 9 -14.62 9.98 -12.43
N ASP A 10 -15.60 9.43 -13.15
CA ASP A 10 -15.99 8.04 -13.00
C ASP A 10 -14.96 7.16 -13.71
N ILE A 11 -14.25 6.36 -12.93
CA ILE A 11 -13.24 5.40 -13.39
C ILE A 11 -13.77 3.96 -13.36
N GLY A 12 -15.08 3.80 -13.23
CA GLY A 12 -15.76 2.50 -13.15
C GLY A 12 -15.71 1.88 -11.76
N LEU A 13 -15.66 0.54 -11.72
CA LEU A 13 -15.69 -0.26 -10.49
C LEU A 13 -14.31 -0.28 -9.79
N VAL A 14 -13.84 0.89 -9.39
CA VAL A 14 -12.63 1.08 -8.59
C VAL A 14 -13.01 1.69 -7.25
N GLY A 15 -12.50 1.11 -6.16
CA GLY A 15 -12.84 1.51 -4.80
C GLY A 15 -11.63 1.62 -3.87
N ASP A 16 -11.90 2.17 -2.69
CA ASP A 16 -10.95 2.29 -1.58
C ASP A 16 -11.30 1.30 -0.47
N VAL A 17 -10.30 0.83 0.28
CA VAL A 17 -10.54 -0.02 1.46
C VAL A 17 -11.09 0.85 2.59
N VAL A 18 -12.35 0.58 2.98
CA VAL A 18 -13.01 1.25 4.11
C VAL A 18 -12.98 0.43 5.40
N ALA A 19 -12.93 -0.89 5.28
CA ALA A 19 -12.87 -1.82 6.41
C ALA A 19 -12.24 -3.15 5.97
N VAL A 20 -11.64 -3.87 6.93
CA VAL A 20 -11.11 -5.22 6.74
C VAL A 20 -11.59 -6.10 7.88
N ASP A 21 -12.29 -7.19 7.55
CA ASP A 21 -12.49 -8.30 8.46
C ASP A 21 -11.38 -9.34 8.23
N ALA A 22 -10.44 -9.41 9.17
CA ALA A 22 -9.28 -10.27 9.08
C ALA A 22 -9.52 -11.69 9.66
N ALA A 23 -10.70 -12.00 10.18
CA ALA A 23 -10.95 -13.24 10.92
C ALA A 23 -10.65 -14.51 10.09
N THR A 24 -11.10 -14.54 8.83
CA THR A 24 -10.83 -15.67 7.93
C THR A 24 -9.35 -15.83 7.62
N ILE A 25 -8.64 -14.72 7.42
CA ILE A 25 -7.20 -14.73 7.13
C ILE A 25 -6.43 -15.19 8.36
N GLY A 26 -6.78 -14.71 9.56
CA GLY A 26 -6.22 -15.16 10.83
C GLY A 26 -6.38 -16.66 11.03
N ALA A 27 -7.58 -17.21 10.81
CA ALA A 27 -7.84 -18.64 10.94
C ALA A 27 -6.99 -19.50 9.97
N LEU A 28 -6.78 -19.02 8.73
CA LEU A 28 -5.90 -19.70 7.77
C LEU A 28 -4.43 -19.70 8.24
N LEU A 29 -3.96 -18.58 8.78
CA LEU A 29 -2.60 -18.46 9.32
C LEU A 29 -2.39 -19.38 10.52
N GLU A 30 -3.37 -19.47 11.44
CA GLU A 30 -3.34 -20.39 12.60
C GLU A 30 -3.25 -21.86 12.18
N GLN A 31 -3.79 -22.21 11.01
CA GLN A 31 -3.69 -23.54 10.41
C GLN A 31 -2.38 -23.77 9.63
N GLY A 32 -1.44 -22.82 9.66
CA GLY A 32 -0.18 -22.89 8.93
C GLY A 32 -0.33 -22.74 7.41
N ARG A 33 -1.43 -22.15 6.94
CA ARG A 33 -1.62 -21.83 5.52
C ARG A 33 -0.99 -20.48 5.19
N ILE A 34 -0.70 -20.28 3.90
CA ILE A 34 -0.23 -19.00 3.35
C ILE A 34 -1.36 -18.42 2.49
N PRO A 35 -2.12 -17.43 2.98
CA PRO A 35 -3.18 -16.80 2.20
C PRO A 35 -2.61 -15.99 1.04
N VAL A 36 -3.14 -16.20 -0.16
CA VAL A 36 -2.88 -15.37 -1.34
C VAL A 36 -4.15 -14.58 -1.63
N VAL A 37 -4.08 -13.26 -1.50
CA VAL A 37 -5.26 -12.38 -1.55
C VAL A 37 -5.21 -11.53 -2.83
N SER A 38 -6.29 -11.55 -3.60
CA SER A 38 -6.50 -10.64 -4.73
C SER A 38 -7.14 -9.33 -4.25
N PRO A 39 -6.73 -8.16 -4.77
CA PRO A 39 -7.20 -6.86 -4.28
C PRO A 39 -8.56 -6.48 -4.88
N VAL A 40 -9.57 -7.32 -4.61
CA VAL A 40 -10.97 -7.07 -4.97
C VAL A 40 -11.81 -7.10 -3.69
N ALA A 41 -12.78 -6.19 -3.61
CA ALA A 41 -13.60 -6.03 -2.42
C ALA A 41 -15.06 -5.80 -2.79
N ARG A 42 -15.97 -6.15 -1.88
CA ARG A 42 -17.40 -5.88 -2.03
C ARG A 42 -17.72 -4.51 -1.43
N GLY A 43 -18.40 -3.66 -2.18
CA GLY A 43 -18.91 -2.38 -1.69
C GLY A 43 -20.19 -2.54 -0.87
N GLU A 44 -20.59 -1.48 -0.17
CA GLU A 44 -21.84 -1.43 0.61
C GLU A 44 -23.09 -1.57 -0.27
N ASP A 45 -23.00 -1.17 -1.53
CA ASP A 45 -24.03 -1.35 -2.56
C ASP A 45 -24.10 -2.79 -3.10
N GLY A 46 -23.20 -3.65 -2.63
CA GLY A 46 -23.10 -5.04 -3.00
C GLY A 46 -22.38 -5.34 -4.32
N GLN A 47 -21.84 -4.32 -4.98
CA GLN A 47 -21.01 -4.48 -6.17
C GLN A 47 -19.59 -4.90 -5.80
N VAL A 48 -18.85 -5.41 -6.79
CA VAL A 48 -17.43 -5.77 -6.64
C VAL A 48 -16.57 -4.67 -7.24
N TYR A 49 -15.58 -4.23 -6.49
CA TYR A 49 -14.65 -3.18 -6.86
C TYR A 49 -13.23 -3.72 -6.92
N ASN A 50 -12.48 -3.27 -7.92
CA ASN A 50 -11.03 -3.39 -7.94
C ASN A 50 -10.44 -2.34 -6.98
N VAL A 51 -9.45 -2.74 -6.20
CA VAL A 51 -8.77 -1.87 -5.23
C VAL A 51 -7.29 -1.82 -5.55
N ASN A 52 -6.64 -0.69 -5.24
CA ASN A 52 -5.19 -0.62 -5.36
C ASN A 52 -4.53 -1.68 -4.44
N ALA A 53 -3.64 -2.49 -4.99
CA ALA A 53 -3.01 -3.60 -4.26
C ALA A 53 -2.11 -3.13 -3.11
N ASP A 54 -1.40 -2.01 -3.26
CA ASP A 54 -0.52 -1.47 -2.23
C ASP A 54 -1.35 -0.99 -1.02
N LEU A 55 -2.47 -0.30 -1.29
CA LEU A 55 -3.41 0.14 -0.25
C LEU A 55 -4.14 -1.03 0.40
N ALA A 56 -4.53 -2.06 -0.38
CA ALA A 56 -5.14 -3.27 0.14
C ALA A 56 -4.18 -4.04 1.06
N ALA A 57 -2.91 -4.17 0.67
CA ALA A 57 -1.88 -4.81 1.49
C ALA A 57 -1.63 -4.02 2.79
N SER A 58 -1.59 -2.69 2.72
CA SER A 58 -1.48 -1.82 3.89
C SER A 58 -2.63 -2.01 4.87
N ALA A 59 -3.88 -1.96 4.38
CA ALA A 59 -5.06 -2.12 5.22
C ALA A 59 -5.12 -3.52 5.86
N LEU A 60 -4.76 -4.56 5.11
CA LEU A 60 -4.70 -5.92 5.64
C LEU A 60 -3.60 -6.07 6.69
N ALA A 61 -2.42 -5.49 6.49
CA ALA A 61 -1.33 -5.52 7.45
C ALA A 61 -1.71 -4.86 8.78
N VAL A 62 -2.43 -3.73 8.72
CA VAL A 62 -2.97 -3.06 9.91
C VAL A 62 -4.00 -3.96 10.61
N ALA A 63 -4.96 -4.50 9.87
CA ALA A 63 -6.02 -5.34 10.44
C ALA A 63 -5.50 -6.63 11.09
N LEU A 64 -4.41 -7.19 10.57
CA LEU A 64 -3.75 -8.37 11.13
C LEU A 64 -2.79 -8.05 12.29
N GLY A 65 -2.52 -6.77 12.58
CA GLY A 65 -1.49 -6.39 13.55
C GLY A 65 -0.09 -6.87 13.13
N ALA A 66 0.21 -6.82 11.83
CA ALA A 66 1.45 -7.35 11.28
C ALA A 66 2.68 -6.62 11.85
N GLU A 67 3.75 -7.37 12.14
CA GLU A 67 5.01 -6.76 12.59
C GLU A 67 5.67 -5.95 11.47
N ARG A 68 5.54 -6.40 10.21
CA ARG A 68 6.15 -5.76 9.04
C ARG A 68 5.25 -5.81 7.81
N LEU A 69 5.27 -4.72 7.04
CA LEU A 69 4.75 -4.66 5.67
C LEU A 69 5.92 -4.62 4.69
N VAL A 70 5.91 -5.48 3.68
CA VAL A 70 6.91 -5.50 2.62
C VAL A 70 6.22 -5.22 1.29
N MET A 71 6.70 -4.21 0.58
CA MET A 71 6.23 -3.78 -0.73
C MET A 71 7.31 -4.06 -1.77
N MET A 72 6.95 -4.76 -2.83
CA MET A 72 7.88 -5.04 -3.93
C MET A 72 7.69 -4.01 -5.05
N THR A 73 8.80 -3.55 -5.63
CA THR A 73 8.82 -2.62 -6.76
C THR A 73 9.86 -3.05 -7.80
N ASP A 74 9.79 -2.47 -8.98
CA ASP A 74 10.68 -2.67 -10.12
C ASP A 74 11.86 -1.69 -10.14
N VAL A 75 12.01 -0.85 -9.12
CA VAL A 75 13.17 0.03 -8.90
C VAL A 75 13.93 -0.38 -7.62
N GLU A 76 15.12 0.19 -7.40
CA GLU A 76 15.98 -0.19 -6.26
C GLU A 76 15.38 0.22 -4.89
N GLY A 77 14.54 1.25 -4.87
CA GLY A 77 13.87 1.74 -3.68
C GLY A 77 13.28 3.13 -3.89
N LEU A 78 13.12 3.90 -2.81
CA LEU A 78 12.72 5.30 -2.89
C LEU A 78 13.96 6.16 -3.15
N TYR A 79 13.99 6.86 -4.28
CA TYR A 79 15.06 7.82 -4.60
C TYR A 79 14.89 9.13 -3.84
N ALA A 80 16.01 9.72 -3.41
CA ALA A 80 16.02 10.97 -2.65
C ALA A 80 15.60 12.19 -3.49
N ASP A 81 15.95 12.21 -4.78
CA ASP A 81 15.68 13.33 -5.68
C ASP A 81 15.50 12.81 -7.12
N TRP A 82 14.37 12.13 -7.39
CA TRP A 82 14.08 11.64 -8.74
C TRP A 82 13.52 12.76 -9.63
N PRO A 83 14.01 12.94 -10.88
CA PRO A 83 14.94 12.10 -11.64
C PRO A 83 16.41 12.58 -11.61
N HIS A 84 16.78 13.48 -10.70
CA HIS A 84 18.08 14.15 -10.69
C HIS A 84 19.19 13.35 -9.99
N SER A 85 18.82 12.41 -9.11
CA SER A 85 19.72 11.56 -8.34
C SER A 85 19.26 10.09 -8.37
N ALA A 86 20.24 9.18 -8.36
CA ALA A 86 20.04 7.75 -8.19
C ALA A 86 20.27 7.30 -6.74
N GLU A 87 20.47 8.23 -5.80
CA GLU A 87 20.63 7.91 -4.38
C GLU A 87 19.32 7.35 -3.82
N VAL A 88 19.39 6.12 -3.28
CA VAL A 88 18.26 5.45 -2.64
C VAL A 88 18.29 5.74 -1.15
N ILE A 89 17.16 6.15 -0.61
CA ILE A 89 17.00 6.37 0.82
C ILE A 89 16.94 5.02 1.53
N ASP A 90 17.92 4.73 2.39
CA ASP A 90 17.96 3.49 3.17
C ASP A 90 16.86 3.44 4.23
N ARG A 91 16.62 4.58 4.92
CA ARG A 91 15.64 4.68 6.01
C ARG A 91 15.01 6.06 6.11
N LEU A 92 13.72 6.07 6.44
CA LEU A 92 12.95 7.26 6.78
C LEU A 92 12.09 6.99 8.01
N THR A 93 11.81 8.05 8.76
CA THR A 93 10.72 8.11 9.72
C THR A 93 9.38 8.37 9.01
N ALA A 94 8.27 8.08 9.67
CA ALA A 94 6.95 8.40 9.15
C ALA A 94 6.75 9.92 8.93
N GLY A 95 7.38 10.77 9.74
CA GLY A 95 7.29 12.23 9.58
C GLY A 95 8.03 12.73 8.33
N GLU A 96 9.24 12.23 8.09
CA GLU A 96 10.01 12.56 6.89
C GLU A 96 9.29 12.06 5.63
N LEU A 97 8.73 10.85 5.68
CA LEU A 97 7.97 10.31 4.56
C LEU A 97 6.72 11.14 4.25
N ASP A 98 5.98 11.57 5.27
CA ASP A 98 4.78 12.41 5.09
C ASP A 98 5.12 13.74 4.41
N ALA A 99 6.27 14.33 4.73
CA ALA A 99 6.75 15.54 4.07
C ALA A 99 7.16 15.31 2.61
N LEU A 100 7.71 14.13 2.29
CA LEU A 100 8.13 13.76 0.93
C LEU A 100 6.97 13.35 0.01
N LEU A 101 5.86 12.85 0.56
CA LEU A 101 4.74 12.30 -0.22
C LEU A 101 4.26 13.21 -1.38
N PRO A 102 4.06 14.53 -1.20
CA PRO A 102 3.57 15.41 -2.26
C PRO A 102 4.52 15.54 -3.47
N GLU A 103 5.80 15.24 -3.27
CA GLU A 103 6.86 15.38 -4.28
C GLU A 103 7.10 14.08 -5.06
N LEU A 104 6.49 12.97 -4.63
CA LEU A 104 6.72 11.66 -5.23
C LEU A 104 6.06 11.51 -6.60
N ALA A 105 6.74 10.76 -7.47
CA ALA A 105 6.17 10.32 -8.73
C ALA A 105 4.89 9.48 -8.50
N SER A 106 3.93 9.62 -9.40
CA SER A 106 2.59 8.99 -9.29
C SER A 106 2.61 7.48 -9.08
N GLY A 107 3.61 6.77 -9.64
CA GLY A 107 3.77 5.32 -9.46
C GLY A 107 4.26 4.91 -8.07
N MET A 108 5.04 5.76 -7.39
CA MET A 108 5.59 5.49 -6.06
C MET A 108 4.65 5.95 -4.94
N LEU A 109 3.81 6.95 -5.23
CA LEU A 109 2.84 7.52 -4.31
C LEU A 109 1.97 6.45 -3.59
N PRO A 110 1.27 5.52 -4.26
CA PRO A 110 0.41 4.55 -3.56
C PRO A 110 1.19 3.58 -2.66
N LYS A 111 2.42 3.20 -3.04
CA LYS A 111 3.30 2.34 -2.22
C LYS A 111 3.72 3.04 -0.94
N MET A 112 4.20 4.27 -1.08
CA MET A 112 4.68 5.06 0.04
C MET A 112 3.54 5.51 0.95
N GLU A 113 2.38 5.86 0.38
CA GLU A 113 1.17 6.12 1.14
C GLU A 113 0.72 4.88 1.92
N GLY A 114 0.72 3.70 1.28
CA GLY A 114 0.44 2.44 1.96
C GLY A 114 1.40 2.16 3.12
N CYS A 115 2.71 2.35 2.91
CA CYS A 115 3.73 2.24 3.96
C CYS A 115 3.47 3.19 5.13
N LEU A 116 3.19 4.47 4.82
CA LEU A 116 2.95 5.49 5.84
C LEU A 116 1.69 5.17 6.65
N ARG A 117 0.59 4.83 5.98
CA ARG A 117 -0.67 4.43 6.63
C ARG A 117 -0.46 3.22 7.53
N ALA A 118 0.28 2.20 7.08
CA ALA A 118 0.54 1.01 7.88
C ALA A 118 1.30 1.35 9.17
N VAL A 119 2.40 2.10 9.06
CA VAL A 119 3.24 2.46 10.21
C VAL A 119 2.49 3.35 11.21
N ARG A 120 1.73 4.33 10.72
CA ARG A 120 0.92 5.21 11.59
C ARG A 120 -0.19 4.47 12.33
N ASN A 121 -0.63 3.31 11.82
CA ASN A 121 -1.71 2.51 12.40
C ASN A 121 -1.22 1.22 13.06
N GLY A 122 0.04 1.17 13.49
CA GLY A 122 0.53 0.13 14.41
C GLY A 122 1.39 -0.97 13.80
N VAL A 123 1.61 -0.97 12.48
CA VAL A 123 2.63 -1.84 11.87
C VAL A 123 4.02 -1.33 12.24
N ALA A 124 4.87 -2.16 12.83
CA ALA A 124 6.13 -1.65 13.40
C ALA A 124 7.10 -1.09 12.35
N LYS A 125 7.16 -1.71 11.15
CA LYS A 125 8.01 -1.27 10.04
C LYS A 125 7.38 -1.57 8.69
N ALA A 126 7.53 -0.67 7.74
CA ALA A 126 7.28 -0.94 6.33
C ALA A 126 8.61 -0.91 5.56
N ARG A 127 8.75 -1.74 4.52
CA ARG A 127 9.94 -1.79 3.66
C ARG A 127 9.53 -1.87 2.20
N VAL A 128 10.12 -1.01 1.38
CA VAL A 128 10.07 -1.14 -0.08
C VAL A 128 11.34 -1.86 -0.51
N ILE A 129 11.21 -2.89 -1.32
CA ILE A 129 12.33 -3.69 -1.83
C ILE A 129 12.22 -3.87 -3.34
N GLU A 130 13.36 -3.99 -4.00
CA GLU A 130 13.43 -4.40 -5.39
C GLU A 130 12.99 -5.87 -5.52
N GLY A 131 11.97 -6.12 -6.35
CA GLY A 131 11.42 -7.45 -6.60
C GLY A 131 12.09 -8.23 -7.73
N ARG A 132 13.04 -7.60 -8.43
CA ARG A 132 13.78 -8.24 -9.52
C ARG A 132 14.89 -9.09 -8.91
N VAL A 133 14.79 -10.40 -9.07
CA VAL A 133 15.87 -11.34 -8.73
C VAL A 133 16.90 -11.27 -9.87
N ARG A 134 18.16 -10.95 -9.54
CA ARG A 134 19.31 -11.21 -10.41
C ARG A 134 20.05 -12.44 -9.94
#